data_AF-A0A2J8JNU0-F1
#
_entry.id   AF-A0A2J8JNU0-F1
#
_cell.length_a   1.000
_cell.length_b   1.000
_cell.length_c   1.000
_cell.angle_alpha   90.00
_cell.angle_beta   90.00
_cell.angle_gamma   90.00
#
_symmetry.space_group_name_H-M   'P 1'
#
loop_
_entity.id
_entity.type
_entity.pdbx_description
1 polymer ?
#
loop_
_entity_poly.entity_id
_entity_poly.type
_entity_poly.pdbx_seq_one_letter_code
_entity_poly.pdbx_strand_id
1 'polypeptide(L)'
;MRLEQRLRDGQEDGSVIERQVGTFERHTKGIGRKVMERQGWAEGQGLGCRCSGVPEALDSDGQHPRCKRGLGYHGEKLQPFGQLKRPRRNGLGLISTIYDEPLPQDQTESLLRRQPPTSMKFRTDMAF
;
A
#
# COMPACT_ATOMS: atom_id res chain seq x y z
N MET A 1 -35.18 10.38 28.43
CA MET A 1 -34.32 11.60 28.36
C MET A 1 -34.77 12.44 27.18
N ARG A 2 -34.85 13.77 27.30
CA ARG A 2 -35.29 14.68 26.21
C ARG A 2 -34.48 14.50 24.91
N LEU A 3 -33.24 14.04 25.04
CA LEU A 3 -32.33 13.74 23.92
C LEU A 3 -32.76 12.52 23.09
N GLU A 4 -33.22 11.43 23.73
CA GLU A 4 -33.58 10.19 23.03
C GLU A 4 -34.91 10.28 22.27
N GLN A 5 -35.86 11.07 22.78
CA GLN A 5 -37.12 11.33 22.08
C GLN A 5 -36.85 12.07 20.76
N ARG A 6 -35.99 13.10 20.80
CA ARG A 6 -35.62 13.89 19.61
C ARG A 6 -34.95 13.07 18.50
N LEU A 7 -34.17 12.04 18.86
CA LEU A 7 -33.55 11.12 17.90
C LEU A 7 -34.58 10.18 17.24
N ARG A 8 -35.62 9.78 17.98
CA ARG A 8 -36.70 8.92 17.45
C ARG A 8 -37.70 9.70 16.58
N ASP A 9 -37.90 10.98 16.89
CA ASP A 9 -38.88 11.83 16.20
C ASP A 9 -38.38 12.35 14.83
N GLY A 10 -37.16 11.97 14.41
CA GLY A 10 -36.62 12.32 13.08
C GLY A 10 -36.37 13.82 12.87
N GLN A 11 -36.45 14.62 13.94
CA GLN A 11 -36.25 16.06 13.89
C GLN A 11 -34.76 16.41 13.95
N GLU A 12 -34.04 16.06 12.90
CA GLU A 12 -32.81 16.76 12.51
C GLU A 12 -33.18 17.99 11.66
N ASP A 13 -33.87 18.96 12.27
CA ASP A 13 -33.77 20.35 11.84
C ASP A 13 -32.49 20.93 12.46
N GLY A 14 -31.38 20.56 11.84
CA GLY A 14 -30.05 21.09 12.09
C GLY A 14 -29.46 21.75 10.85
N SER A 15 -30.32 22.31 9.99
CA SER A 15 -29.97 23.22 8.90
C SER A 15 -29.41 24.56 9.41
N VAL A 16 -28.48 24.53 10.38
CA VAL A 16 -27.60 25.66 10.66
C VAL A 16 -26.41 25.62 9.70
N ILE A 17 -26.71 25.49 8.40
CA ILE A 17 -25.90 26.15 7.39
C ILE A 17 -26.42 27.59 7.40
N GLU A 18 -25.93 28.45 8.29
CA GLU A 18 -26.13 29.88 8.02
C GLU A 18 -25.13 30.84 8.65
N ARG A 19 -24.11 30.35 9.35
CA ARG A 19 -22.89 31.15 9.52
C ARG A 19 -21.72 30.23 9.32
N GLN A 20 -21.14 30.34 8.13
CA GLN A 20 -19.82 29.84 7.76
C GLN A 20 -18.89 30.10 8.95
N VAL A 21 -18.70 29.07 9.78
CA VAL A 21 -17.59 29.04 10.72
C VAL A 21 -16.41 28.75 9.81
N GLY A 22 -15.44 29.66 9.75
CA GLY A 22 -14.32 29.62 8.82
C GLY A 22 -13.83 28.19 8.54
N THR A 23 -13.41 27.93 7.31
CA THR A 23 -13.19 26.59 6.73
C THR A 23 -12.47 25.58 7.65
N PHE A 24 -11.66 26.07 8.58
CA PHE A 24 -10.92 25.29 9.58
C PHE A 24 -11.75 24.62 10.71
N GLU A 25 -13.00 25.02 10.97
CA GLU A 25 -13.81 24.50 12.11
C GLU A 25 -15.10 23.77 11.71
N ARG A 26 -15.11 23.08 10.56
CA ARG A 26 -16.27 22.32 10.04
C ARG A 26 -16.88 21.31 11.04
N HIS A 27 -16.05 20.72 11.89
CA HIS A 27 -16.46 19.63 12.80
C HIS A 27 -16.52 20.03 14.27
N THR A 28 -16.34 21.32 14.60
CA THR A 28 -16.35 21.82 15.98
C THR A 28 -17.43 22.89 16.18
N LYS A 29 -17.70 23.23 17.45
CA LYS A 29 -18.75 24.20 17.82
C LYS A 29 -18.31 25.67 17.71
N GLY A 30 -17.22 25.98 16.99
CA GLY A 30 -16.77 27.36 16.81
C GLY A 30 -16.05 27.97 18.03
N ILE A 31 -15.50 27.15 18.93
CA ILE A 31 -14.85 27.66 20.16
C ILE A 31 -13.54 28.38 19.81
N GLY A 32 -12.72 27.82 18.91
CA GLY A 32 -11.48 28.45 18.48
C GLY A 32 -11.76 29.76 17.75
N ARG A 33 -12.75 29.79 16.85
CA ARG A 33 -13.21 31.04 16.22
C ARG A 33 -13.52 32.13 17.25
N LYS A 34 -14.36 31.83 18.25
CA LYS A 34 -14.73 32.81 19.29
C LYS A 34 -13.53 33.32 20.08
N VAL A 35 -12.56 32.45 20.35
CA VAL A 35 -11.33 32.84 21.04
C VAL A 35 -10.47 33.75 20.15
N MET A 36 -10.35 33.43 18.86
CA MET A 36 -9.60 34.23 17.90
C MET A 36 -10.21 35.61 17.68
N GLU A 37 -11.54 35.71 17.51
CA GLU A 37 -12.25 36.97 17.36
C GLU A 37 -12.07 37.89 18.58
N ARG A 38 -12.05 37.32 19.79
CA ARG A 38 -11.74 38.08 21.01
C ARG A 38 -10.33 38.65 21.04
N GLN A 39 -9.39 38.03 20.33
CA GLN A 39 -8.01 38.49 20.19
C GLN A 39 -7.81 39.40 18.97
N GLY A 40 -8.89 39.87 18.34
CA GLY A 40 -8.85 40.83 17.24
C GLY A 40 -8.66 40.20 15.85
N TRP A 41 -8.78 38.88 15.73
CA TRP A 41 -8.83 38.23 14.41
C TRP A 41 -10.22 38.39 13.78
N ALA A 42 -10.26 38.50 12.45
CA ALA A 42 -11.50 38.58 11.68
C ALA A 42 -11.52 37.51 10.59
N GLU A 43 -12.71 37.00 10.29
CA GLU A 43 -12.88 35.97 9.26
C GLU A 43 -12.39 36.46 7.88
N GLY A 44 -11.67 35.59 7.18
CA GLY A 44 -11.03 35.91 5.89
C GLY A 44 -9.72 36.69 5.98
N GLN A 45 -9.29 37.13 7.18
CA GLN A 45 -8.00 37.77 7.38
C GLN A 45 -6.91 36.77 7.78
N GLY A 46 -5.70 36.99 7.25
CA GLY A 46 -4.50 36.29 7.67
C GLY A 46 -4.08 36.66 9.10
N LEU A 47 -3.33 35.78 9.74
CA LEU A 47 -2.70 36.06 11.03
C LEU A 47 -1.40 36.90 10.87
N GLY A 48 -0.96 37.52 11.96
CA GLY A 48 0.27 38.32 12.01
C GLY A 48 0.01 39.83 12.02
N CYS A 49 1.06 40.63 12.29
CA CYS A 49 0.93 42.07 12.51
C CYS A 49 0.38 42.86 11.31
N ARG A 50 0.57 42.34 10.09
CA ARG A 50 0.07 42.91 8.83
C ARG A 50 -0.94 42.00 8.14
N CYS A 51 -1.53 41.04 8.86
CA CYS A 51 -2.43 40.04 8.30
C CYS A 51 -1.81 39.25 7.11
N SER A 52 -0.49 39.03 7.14
CA SER A 52 0.27 38.42 6.04
C SER A 52 0.19 36.89 6.00
N GLY A 53 -0.36 36.24 7.04
CA GLY A 53 -0.55 34.81 7.08
C GLY A 53 -1.58 34.33 6.05
N VAL A 54 -1.49 33.07 5.65
CA VAL A 54 -2.47 32.46 4.76
C VAL A 54 -3.81 32.33 5.50
N PRO A 55 -4.92 32.90 4.98
CA PRO A 55 -6.22 32.87 5.67
C PRO A 55 -6.93 31.52 5.54
N GLU A 56 -6.57 30.73 4.53
CA GLU A 56 -7.14 29.41 4.26
C GLU A 56 -6.22 28.31 4.79
N ALA A 57 -6.82 27.25 5.35
CA ALA A 57 -6.07 26.09 5.79
C ALA A 57 -5.45 25.38 4.59
N LEU A 58 -4.20 24.94 4.73
CA LEU A 58 -3.57 24.12 3.70
C LEU A 58 -4.18 22.71 3.74
N ASP A 59 -4.49 22.19 2.55
CA ASP A 59 -4.91 20.81 2.41
C ASP A 59 -3.76 19.85 2.76
N SER A 60 -4.13 18.68 3.29
CA SER A 60 -3.18 17.63 3.59
C SER A 60 -2.95 16.76 2.36
N ASP A 61 -1.83 16.97 1.67
CA ASP A 61 -1.32 16.07 0.63
C ASP A 61 -0.56 14.86 1.21
N GLY A 62 -0.84 14.51 2.47
CA GLY A 62 -0.16 13.44 3.19
C GLY A 62 -0.46 12.06 2.60
N GLN A 63 0.53 11.16 2.68
CA GLN A 63 0.35 9.77 2.31
C GLN A 63 -0.48 9.04 3.38
N HIS A 64 -1.63 8.49 2.99
CA HIS A 64 -2.45 7.67 3.90
C HIS A 64 -1.65 6.44 4.39
N PRO A 65 -1.76 5.99 5.67
CA PRO A 65 -0.98 4.86 6.19
C PRO A 65 -1.12 3.54 5.42
N ARG A 66 -2.27 3.34 4.76
CA ARG A 66 -2.52 2.18 3.89
C ARG A 66 -1.99 2.34 2.47
N CYS A 67 -1.62 3.54 2.06
CA CYS A 67 -1.08 3.80 0.74
C CYS A 67 0.40 3.40 0.70
N LYS A 68 0.72 2.38 -0.09
CA LYS A 68 2.09 1.85 -0.26
C LYS A 68 2.84 2.46 -1.44
N ARG A 69 2.30 3.52 -2.05
CA ARG A 69 2.97 4.21 -3.16
C ARG A 69 4.26 4.84 -2.65
N GLY A 70 5.34 4.69 -3.41
CA GLY A 70 6.59 5.39 -3.15
C GLY A 70 6.44 6.90 -3.33
N LEU A 71 7.32 7.68 -2.70
CA LEU A 71 7.40 9.10 -2.95
C LEU A 71 7.69 9.35 -4.44
N GLY A 72 6.95 10.27 -5.06
CA GLY A 72 7.06 10.58 -6.49
C GLY A 72 6.41 9.54 -7.43
N TYR A 73 5.75 8.50 -6.91
CA TYR A 73 4.99 7.57 -7.73
C TYR A 73 3.56 8.06 -7.96
N HIS A 74 3.31 8.61 -9.15
CA HIS A 74 2.01 9.18 -9.53
C HIS A 74 1.04 8.18 -10.18
N GLY A 75 1.39 6.89 -10.21
CA GLY A 75 0.56 5.85 -10.83
C GLY A 75 1.04 5.38 -12.21
N GLU A 76 2.09 6.00 -12.74
CA GLU A 76 2.71 5.57 -14.00
C GLU A 76 3.60 4.35 -13.80
N LYS A 77 3.38 3.31 -14.60
CA LYS A 77 4.20 2.10 -14.56
C LYS A 77 5.65 2.46 -14.90
N LEU A 78 6.54 2.38 -13.91
CA LEU A 78 7.97 2.56 -14.13
C LEU A 78 8.43 1.57 -15.19
N GLN A 79 9.08 2.08 -16.23
CA GLN A 79 9.75 1.23 -17.20
C GLN A 79 10.78 0.40 -16.43
N PRO A 80 10.77 -0.94 -16.53
CA PRO A 80 11.78 -1.76 -15.89
C PRO A 80 13.16 -1.27 -16.34
N PHE A 81 13.99 -0.85 -15.39
CA PHE A 81 15.40 -0.59 -15.69
C PHE A 81 16.05 -1.93 -16.04
N GLY A 82 16.19 -2.20 -17.33
CA GLY A 82 16.81 -3.40 -17.85
C GLY A 82 16.16 -3.86 -19.15
N GLN A 83 17.00 -4.26 -20.11
CA GLN A 83 16.56 -4.90 -21.36
C GLN A 83 15.56 -6.02 -21.03
N LEU A 84 14.45 -6.08 -21.78
CA LEU A 84 13.51 -7.21 -21.71
C LEU A 84 14.32 -8.50 -21.71
N LYS A 85 14.18 -9.33 -20.66
CA LYS A 85 14.77 -10.67 -20.68
C LYS A 85 14.31 -11.34 -21.96
N ARG A 86 15.27 -11.74 -22.80
CA ARG A 86 14.98 -12.41 -24.07
C ARG A 86 14.03 -13.59 -23.78
N PRO A 87 12.97 -13.78 -24.58
CA PRO A 87 12.07 -14.91 -24.39
C PRO A 87 12.91 -16.18 -24.36
N ARG A 88 12.73 -16.99 -23.31
CA ARG A 88 13.39 -18.30 -23.22
C ARG A 88 12.96 -19.09 -24.46
N ARG A 89 13.91 -19.63 -25.21
CA ARG A 89 13.61 -20.55 -26.32
C ARG A 89 12.71 -21.66 -25.78
N ASN A 90 11.71 -22.08 -26.55
CA ASN A 90 10.74 -23.15 -26.25
C ASN A 90 11.40 -24.54 -26.15
N GLY A 91 12.46 -24.68 -25.36
CA GLY A 91 12.92 -25.97 -24.85
C GLY A 91 12.55 -26.01 -23.38
N LEU A 92 11.98 -27.12 -22.93
CA LEU A 92 11.98 -27.44 -21.51
C LEU A 92 13.43 -27.31 -21.06
N GLY A 93 13.71 -26.34 -20.18
CA GLY A 93 15.06 -26.10 -19.69
C GLY A 93 15.43 -27.27 -18.79
N LEU A 94 15.94 -28.35 -19.39
CA LEU A 94 16.44 -29.50 -18.65
C LEU A 94 17.62 -29.01 -17.83
N ILE A 95 17.42 -28.92 -16.52
CA ILE A 95 18.48 -28.61 -15.57
C ILE A 95 19.22 -29.93 -15.37
N SER A 96 20.22 -30.20 -16.21
CA SER A 96 21.05 -31.38 -16.09
C SER A 96 22.05 -31.23 -14.95
N THR A 97 22.27 -32.28 -14.18
CA THR A 97 23.35 -32.36 -13.19
C THR A 97 24.45 -33.32 -13.67
N ILE A 98 25.67 -33.20 -13.14
CA ILE A 98 26.77 -34.16 -13.41
C ILE A 98 26.47 -35.60 -12.97
N TYR A 99 25.31 -35.81 -12.34
CA TYR A 99 24.86 -37.07 -11.76
C TYR A 99 23.71 -37.70 -12.57
N ASP A 100 23.32 -37.10 -13.69
CA ASP A 100 22.25 -37.64 -14.53
C ASP A 100 22.74 -38.83 -15.39
N GLU A 101 24.05 -38.89 -15.66
CA GLU A 101 24.71 -39.96 -16.43
C GLU A 101 25.49 -40.91 -15.50
N PRO A 102 25.34 -42.24 -15.63
CA PRO A 102 26.04 -43.21 -14.79
C PRO A 102 27.53 -43.29 -15.13
N LEU A 103 28.37 -43.26 -14.10
CA LEU A 103 29.81 -43.47 -14.23
C LEU A 103 30.17 -44.96 -14.15
N PRO A 104 31.32 -45.40 -14.66
CA PRO A 104 31.77 -46.79 -14.55
C PRO A 104 31.88 -47.32 -13.11
N GLN A 105 32.04 -46.42 -12.14
CA GLN A 105 32.13 -46.74 -10.72
C GLN A 105 30.75 -46.94 -10.05
N ASP A 106 29.67 -46.50 -10.70
CA ASP A 106 28.31 -46.65 -10.17
C ASP A 106 27.85 -48.10 -10.32
N GLN A 107 27.57 -48.75 -9.20
CA GLN A 107 27.17 -50.16 -9.20
C GLN A 107 25.71 -50.31 -9.63
N THR A 108 25.47 -51.16 -10.63
CA THR A 108 24.10 -51.54 -11.02
C THR A 108 23.43 -52.37 -9.91
N GLU A 109 22.14 -52.15 -9.69
CA GLU A 109 21.38 -52.89 -8.69
C GLU A 109 21.27 -54.38 -9.10
N SER A 110 21.74 -55.28 -8.23
CA SER A 110 21.68 -56.74 -8.46
C SER A 110 20.51 -57.34 -7.68
N LEU A 111 19.88 -58.40 -8.22
CA LEU A 111 18.74 -59.05 -7.56
C LEU A 111 19.10 -59.78 -6.26
N LEU A 112 20.38 -60.12 -6.08
CA LEU A 112 20.88 -60.92 -4.97
C LEU A 112 21.16 -60.09 -3.72
N ARG A 113 21.41 -58.77 -3.87
CA ARG A 113 21.78 -57.91 -2.77
C ARG A 113 21.36 -56.46 -3.02
N ARG A 114 20.63 -55.90 -2.05
CA ARG A 114 20.24 -54.49 -2.03
C ARG A 114 21.48 -53.59 -1.86
N GLN A 115 21.54 -52.53 -2.68
CA GLN A 115 22.58 -51.50 -2.60
C GLN A 115 22.45 -50.64 -1.33
N PRO A 116 23.56 -50.09 -0.80
CA PRO A 116 23.53 -49.22 0.37
C PRO A 116 22.74 -47.93 0.06
N PRO A 117 22.20 -47.24 1.08
CA PRO A 117 21.40 -46.03 0.90
C PRO A 117 22.18 -44.84 0.31
N THR A 118 23.50 -44.97 0.19
CA THR A 118 24.40 -44.00 -0.43
C THR A 118 24.57 -44.18 -1.94
N SER A 119 24.02 -45.25 -2.52
CA SER A 119 24.10 -45.53 -3.95
C SER A 119 23.01 -44.78 -4.74
N MET A 120 23.38 -44.19 -5.87
CA MET A 120 22.50 -43.39 -6.71
C MET A 120 21.73 -44.26 -7.71
N LYS A 121 20.46 -43.93 -7.96
CA LYS A 121 19.59 -44.66 -8.89
C LYS A 121 19.35 -43.84 -10.15
N PHE A 122 19.73 -44.38 -11.29
CA PHE A 122 19.54 -43.77 -12.59
C PHE A 122 18.21 -44.22 -13.20
N ARG A 123 17.53 -43.32 -13.91
CA ARG A 123 16.29 -43.62 -14.64
C ARG A 123 16.61 -43.60 -16.12
N THR A 124 16.54 -44.77 -16.76
CA THR A 124 16.79 -44.93 -18.20
C THR A 124 15.66 -44.37 -19.07
N ASP A 125 14.42 -44.43 -18.57
CA ASP A 125 13.22 -44.03 -19.33
C ASP A 125 12.63 -42.73 -18.75
N MET A 126 13.28 -41.60 -19.02
CA MET A 126 12.73 -40.27 -18.77
C MET A 126 12.41 -39.60 -20.10
N ALA A 127 11.13 -39.63 -20.49
CA ALA A 127 10.65 -38.78 -21.57
C ALA A 127 10.48 -37.36 -21.02
N PHE A 128 11.24 -36.40 -21.56
CA PHE A 128 11.13 -34.97 -21.23
C PHE A 128 10.27 -34.24 -22.25
#